data_AF-A0A6V7LII9-F1
#
_entry.id   AF-A0A6V7LII9-F1
#
_cell.length_a   1.000
_cell.length_b   1.000
_cell.length_c   1.000
_cell.angle_alpha   90.00
_cell.angle_beta   90.00
_cell.angle_gamma   90.00
#
_symmetry.space_group_name_H-M   'P 1'
#
loop_
_entity.id
_entity.type
_entity.pdbx_description
1 polymer ?
#
loop_
_entity_poly.entity_id
_entity_poly.type
_entity_poly.pdbx_seq_one_letter_code
_entity_poly.pdbx_strand_id
1 'polypeptide(L)'
;VQQTFRGIALKTPAMRNRLDDLMNKWNHIWNLSNLYIERLKCIEIVLAGLEENTAAISEFEIKLASYTELPSDIKGLQIVLEDLMVLQNAIGQQQIAMDQLNDDAHNARKLVEKSRPNHRGPHSDMDRLDAEVNRLNSRWTNICGQVVDRMRGAEAAYALAQKYHTSYQTEVDFVDDSYGKLDSSAPVLNKAQELETTK
;
A
#
# COMPACT_ATOMS: atom_id res chain seq x y z
N VAL A 1 43.03 -67.92 -10.40
CA VAL A 1 42.48 -66.59 -10.75
C VAL A 1 41.59 -66.63 -11.99
N GLN A 2 41.98 -67.26 -13.12
CA GLN A 2 41.12 -67.34 -14.32
C GLN A 2 39.83 -68.19 -14.16
N GLN A 3 39.79 -69.19 -13.28
CA GLN A 3 38.57 -69.98 -13.03
C GLN A 3 37.51 -69.23 -12.22
N THR A 4 37.90 -68.23 -11.43
CA THR A 4 37.01 -67.46 -10.54
C THR A 4 36.11 -66.49 -11.31
N PHE A 5 36.50 -66.08 -12.53
CA PHE A 5 35.73 -65.17 -13.38
C PHE A 5 34.65 -65.87 -14.22
N ARG A 6 34.70 -67.20 -14.38
CA ARG A 6 33.74 -67.95 -15.21
C ARG A 6 32.37 -68.15 -14.56
N GLY A 7 32.24 -67.90 -13.25
CA GLY A 7 30.98 -67.99 -12.50
C GLY A 7 30.27 -66.66 -12.28
N ILE A 8 30.84 -65.54 -12.76
CA ILE A 8 30.17 -64.25 -12.69
C ILE A 8 29.08 -64.24 -13.75
N ALA A 9 27.81 -64.27 -13.32
CA ALA A 9 26.68 -64.16 -14.23
C ALA A 9 26.84 -62.92 -15.12
N LEU A 10 26.99 -63.13 -16.42
CA LEU A 10 27.09 -62.05 -17.40
C LEU A 10 25.79 -61.24 -17.36
N LYS A 11 25.89 -59.91 -17.31
CA LYS A 11 24.74 -59.00 -17.35
C LYS A 11 23.91 -59.29 -18.61
N THR A 12 22.77 -59.95 -18.44
CA THR A 12 21.88 -60.28 -19.55
C THR A 12 21.23 -59.01 -20.10
N PRO A 13 20.79 -58.99 -21.37
CA PRO A 13 20.03 -57.87 -21.93
C PRO A 13 18.82 -57.47 -21.08
N ALA A 14 18.12 -58.46 -20.50
CA ALA A 14 17.00 -58.22 -19.60
C ALA A 14 17.42 -57.49 -18.30
N MET A 15 18.57 -57.84 -17.72
CA MET A 15 19.11 -57.14 -16.55
C MET A 15 19.56 -55.71 -16.88
N ARG A 16 20.05 -55.46 -18.12
CA ARG A 16 20.35 -54.11 -18.59
C ARG A 16 19.09 -53.27 -18.72
N ASN A 17 18.06 -53.76 -19.42
CA ASN A 17 16.80 -53.06 -19.57
C ASN A 17 16.16 -52.74 -18.21
N ARG A 18 16.17 -53.69 -17.26
CA ARG A 18 15.63 -53.47 -15.92
C ARG A 18 16.40 -52.39 -15.15
N LEU A 19 17.73 -52.32 -15.31
CA LEU A 19 18.53 -51.26 -14.71
C LEU A 19 18.21 -49.91 -15.34
N ASP A 20 18.09 -49.85 -16.67
CA ASP A 20 17.76 -48.62 -17.39
C ASP A 20 16.38 -48.09 -16.99
N ASP A 21 15.39 -48.98 -16.83
CA ASP A 21 14.06 -48.65 -16.30
C ASP A 21 14.12 -48.10 -14.87
N LEU A 22 14.93 -48.71 -14.00
CA LEU A 22 15.14 -48.23 -12.63
C LEU A 22 15.79 -46.86 -12.61
N MET A 23 16.80 -46.63 -13.46
CA MET A 23 17.46 -45.34 -13.61
C MET A 23 16.49 -44.26 -14.10
N ASN A 24 15.64 -44.58 -15.07
CA ASN A 24 14.61 -43.66 -15.56
C ASN A 24 13.61 -43.28 -14.47
N LYS A 25 13.12 -44.25 -13.70
CA LYS A 25 12.21 -44.00 -12.57
C LYS A 25 12.89 -43.19 -11.47
N TRP A 26 14.14 -43.51 -11.13
CA TRP A 26 14.93 -42.77 -10.15
C TRP A 26 15.09 -41.30 -10.56
N ASN A 27 15.52 -41.04 -11.80
CA ASN A 27 15.68 -39.69 -12.32
C ASN A 27 14.35 -38.93 -12.34
N HIS A 28 13.25 -39.60 -12.67
CA HIS A 28 11.93 -39.00 -12.63
C HIS A 28 11.52 -38.58 -11.20
N ILE A 29 11.67 -39.48 -10.21
CA ILE A 29 11.38 -39.18 -8.80
C ILE A 29 12.28 -38.06 -8.29
N TRP A 30 13.57 -38.10 -8.62
CA TRP A 30 14.53 -37.06 -8.25
C TRP A 30 14.12 -35.69 -8.79
N ASN A 31 13.75 -35.61 -10.06
CA ASN A 31 13.32 -34.35 -10.68
C ASN A 31 12.01 -33.82 -10.06
N LEU A 32 11.04 -34.71 -9.79
CA LEU A 32 9.80 -34.33 -9.11
C LEU A 32 10.07 -33.81 -7.69
N SER A 33 10.99 -34.44 -6.96
CA SER A 33 11.39 -34.00 -5.61
C SER A 33 11.99 -32.59 -5.63
N ASN A 34 12.91 -32.32 -6.56
CA ASN A 34 13.49 -30.98 -6.71
C ASN A 34 12.44 -29.93 -7.08
N LEU A 35 11.54 -30.23 -8.02
CA LEU A 35 10.44 -29.33 -8.38
C LEU A 35 9.51 -29.05 -7.20
N TYR A 36 9.24 -30.06 -6.36
CA TYR A 36 8.44 -29.89 -5.16
C TYR A 36 9.10 -28.96 -4.14
N ILE A 37 10.42 -29.08 -3.95
CA ILE A 37 11.20 -28.18 -3.08
C ILE A 37 11.13 -26.74 -3.59
N GLU A 38 11.39 -26.52 -4.88
CA GLU A 38 11.31 -25.17 -5.47
C GLU A 38 9.91 -24.58 -5.36
N ARG A 39 8.88 -25.41 -5.50
CA ARG A 39 7.49 -25.00 -5.27
C ARG A 39 7.26 -24.52 -3.85
N LEU A 40 7.75 -25.24 -2.84
CA LEU A 40 7.60 -24.84 -1.44
C LEU A 40 8.28 -23.50 -1.16
N LYS A 41 9.52 -23.32 -1.64
CA LYS A 41 10.26 -22.05 -1.49
C LYS A 41 9.50 -20.88 -2.11
N CYS A 42 8.98 -21.06 -3.32
CA CYS A 42 8.29 -19.98 -4.01
C CYS A 42 6.97 -19.61 -3.29
N ILE A 43 6.23 -20.60 -2.79
CA ILE A 43 5.03 -20.34 -1.99
C ILE A 43 5.38 -19.66 -0.66
N GLU A 44 6.47 -20.06 0.00
CA GLU A 44 6.95 -19.42 1.23
C GLU A 44 7.25 -17.93 1.02
N ILE A 45 7.92 -17.59 -0.08
CA ILE A 45 8.20 -16.19 -0.45
C ILE A 45 6.90 -15.39 -0.62
N VAL A 46 5.92 -15.93 -1.35
CA VAL A 46 4.63 -15.23 -1.56
C VAL A 46 3.86 -15.07 -0.25
N LEU A 47 3.86 -16.08 0.61
CA LEU A 47 3.18 -16.01 1.91
C LEU A 47 3.83 -14.97 2.84
N ALA A 48 5.17 -14.92 2.89
CA ALA A 48 5.89 -13.89 3.62
C ALA A 48 5.57 -12.49 3.07
N GLY A 49 5.61 -12.33 1.74
CA GLY A 49 5.24 -11.06 1.09
C GLY A 49 3.80 -10.64 1.37
N LEU A 50 2.85 -11.58 1.41
CA LEU A 50 1.46 -11.31 1.79
C LEU A 50 1.34 -10.82 3.23
N GLU A 51 2.06 -11.45 4.17
CA GLU A 51 2.05 -11.08 5.59
C GLU A 51 2.65 -9.68 5.80
N GLU A 52 3.83 -9.43 5.24
CA GLU A 52 4.54 -8.15 5.35
C GLU A 52 3.72 -7.00 4.72
N ASN A 53 3.23 -7.18 3.49
CA ASN A 53 2.41 -6.16 2.85
C ASN A 53 1.06 -5.98 3.56
N THR A 54 0.47 -7.04 4.11
CA THR A 54 -0.76 -6.93 4.91
C THR A 54 -0.54 -6.10 6.18
N ALA A 55 0.58 -6.30 6.88
CA ALA A 55 0.92 -5.52 8.06
C ALA A 55 1.09 -4.03 7.71
N ALA A 56 1.90 -3.72 6.69
CA ALA A 56 2.13 -2.34 6.23
C ALA A 56 0.83 -1.64 5.80
N ILE A 57 0.01 -2.31 5.00
CA ILE A 57 -1.28 -1.79 4.54
C ILE A 57 -2.22 -1.52 5.73
N SER A 58 -2.24 -2.40 6.73
CA SER A 58 -3.09 -2.21 7.92
C SER A 58 -2.63 -1.01 8.76
N GLU A 59 -1.33 -0.77 8.85
CA GLU A 59 -0.79 0.42 9.51
C GLU A 59 -1.21 1.71 8.79
N PHE A 60 -1.14 1.72 7.46
CA PHE A 60 -1.61 2.86 6.66
C PHE A 60 -3.12 3.08 6.79
N GLU A 61 -3.93 2.01 6.80
CA GLU A 61 -5.37 2.10 7.03
C GLU A 61 -5.70 2.71 8.40
N ILE A 62 -5.00 2.28 9.45
CA ILE A 62 -5.19 2.82 10.81
C ILE A 62 -4.81 4.30 10.86
N LYS A 63 -3.66 4.67 10.29
CA LYS A 63 -3.21 6.07 10.25
C LYS A 63 -4.14 6.93 9.40
N LEU A 64 -4.67 6.41 8.29
CA LEU A 64 -5.72 7.10 7.56
C LEU A 64 -6.98 7.25 8.45
N ALA A 65 -7.45 6.19 9.10
CA ALA A 65 -8.66 6.26 9.93
C ALA A 65 -8.55 7.29 11.07
N SER A 66 -7.36 7.59 11.59
CA SER A 66 -7.21 8.61 12.65
C SER A 66 -7.54 10.03 12.20
N TYR A 67 -7.49 10.33 10.89
CA TYR A 67 -7.86 11.65 10.35
C TYR A 67 -9.35 11.74 9.95
N THR A 68 -10.25 11.22 10.80
CA THR A 68 -11.70 11.25 10.53
C THR A 68 -12.27 12.67 10.63
N GLU A 69 -11.77 13.48 11.55
CA GLU A 69 -12.15 14.89 11.70
C GLU A 69 -10.95 15.80 11.43
N LEU A 70 -11.15 16.83 10.61
CA LEU A 70 -10.13 17.83 10.35
C LEU A 70 -10.15 18.91 11.45
N PRO A 71 -8.99 19.36 11.93
CA PRO A 71 -8.93 20.53 12.81
C PRO A 71 -9.53 21.77 12.16
N SER A 72 -10.16 22.64 12.96
CA SER A 72 -10.75 23.88 12.48
C SER A 72 -9.79 25.07 12.46
N ASP A 73 -8.61 24.92 13.08
CA ASP A 73 -7.60 25.96 13.16
C ASP A 73 -6.45 25.73 12.17
N ILE A 74 -5.81 26.82 11.75
CA ILE A 74 -4.73 26.82 10.74
C ILE A 74 -3.56 25.94 11.18
N LYS A 75 -3.18 25.95 12.47
CA LYS A 75 -2.04 25.18 12.97
C LYS A 75 -2.34 23.69 12.95
N GLY A 76 -3.53 23.28 13.39
CA GLY A 76 -3.98 21.89 13.32
C GLY A 76 -4.02 21.37 11.88
N LEU A 77 -4.56 22.17 10.94
CA LEU A 77 -4.58 21.81 9.52
C LEU A 77 -3.17 21.68 8.92
N GLN A 78 -2.23 22.55 9.31
CA GLN A 78 -0.83 22.44 8.89
C GLN A 78 -0.20 21.12 9.36
N ILE A 79 -0.39 20.74 10.63
CA ILE A 79 0.12 19.48 11.18
C ILE A 79 -0.44 18.28 10.42
N VAL A 80 -1.75 18.28 10.15
CA VAL A 80 -2.38 17.21 9.38
C VAL A 80 -1.80 17.12 7.96
N LEU A 81 -1.54 18.25 7.30
CA LEU A 81 -0.92 18.27 5.97
C LEU A 81 0.50 17.70 5.98
N GLU A 82 1.31 18.08 6.97
CA GLU A 82 2.67 17.55 7.15
C GLU A 82 2.64 16.02 7.35
N ASP A 83 1.75 15.53 8.21
CA ASP A 83 1.58 14.11 8.47
C ASP A 83 1.11 13.32 7.23
N LEU A 84 0.15 13.87 6.47
CA LEU A 84 -0.36 13.25 5.24
C LEU A 84 0.73 13.19 4.17
N MET A 85 1.63 14.18 4.10
CA MET A 85 2.75 14.19 3.17
C MET A 85 3.80 13.11 3.51
N VAL A 86 4.04 12.88 4.80
CA VAL A 86 4.87 11.76 5.27
C VAL A 86 4.22 10.43 4.91
N LEU A 87 2.90 10.29 5.15
CA LEU A 87 2.16 9.08 4.81
C LEU A 87 2.16 8.80 3.30
N GLN A 88 1.96 9.82 2.47
CA GLN A 88 2.01 9.69 1.02
C GLN A 88 3.38 9.19 0.54
N ASN A 89 4.47 9.72 1.11
CA ASN A 89 5.81 9.22 0.82
C ASN A 89 5.99 7.75 1.22
N ALA A 90 5.55 7.37 2.41
CA ALA A 90 5.65 5.99 2.88
C ALA A 90 4.87 5.02 1.97
N ILE A 91 3.66 5.39 1.56
CA ILE A 91 2.86 4.66 0.57
C ILE A 91 3.64 4.56 -0.76
N GLY A 92 4.22 5.66 -1.24
CA GLY A 92 5.03 5.65 -2.46
C GLY A 92 6.20 4.66 -2.41
N GLN A 93 6.88 4.52 -1.25
CA GLN A 93 7.97 3.57 -1.08
C GLN A 93 7.50 2.11 -0.99
N GLN A 94 6.31 1.85 -0.43
CA GLN A 94 5.75 0.50 -0.31
C GLN A 94 5.34 -0.10 -1.67
N GLN A 95 5.16 0.73 -2.72
CA GLN A 95 4.79 0.27 -4.06
C GLN A 95 5.72 -0.84 -4.60
N ILE A 96 7.02 -0.74 -4.34
CA ILE A 96 8.02 -1.72 -4.80
C ILE A 96 7.74 -3.11 -4.19
N ALA A 97 7.37 -3.17 -2.91
CA ALA A 97 7.06 -4.43 -2.23
C ALA A 97 5.73 -5.04 -2.70
N MET A 98 4.75 -4.20 -3.07
CA MET A 98 3.51 -4.65 -3.70
C MET A 98 3.75 -5.22 -5.10
N ASP A 99 4.59 -4.57 -5.90
CA ASP A 99 4.96 -5.04 -7.24
C ASP A 99 5.72 -6.37 -7.15
N GLN A 100 6.68 -6.48 -6.24
CA GLN A 100 7.43 -7.71 -5.98
C GLN A 100 6.50 -8.87 -5.58
N LEU A 101 5.53 -8.64 -4.69
CA LEU A 101 4.54 -9.64 -4.31
C LEU A 101 3.74 -10.15 -5.52
N ASN A 102 3.32 -9.24 -6.41
CA ASN A 102 2.57 -9.60 -7.61
C ASN A 102 3.41 -10.45 -8.58
N ASP A 103 4.68 -10.09 -8.77
CA ASP A 103 5.61 -10.88 -9.58
C ASP A 103 5.87 -12.26 -8.99
N ASP A 104 6.09 -12.35 -7.68
CA ASP A 104 6.30 -13.60 -6.97
C ASP A 104 5.07 -14.52 -7.04
N ALA A 105 3.86 -13.97 -6.88
CA ALA A 105 2.62 -14.73 -7.02
C ALA A 105 2.46 -15.31 -8.42
N HIS A 106 2.74 -14.51 -9.45
CA HIS A 106 2.70 -14.96 -10.85
C HIS A 106 3.73 -16.06 -11.14
N ASN A 107 4.95 -15.90 -10.63
CA ASN A 107 6.01 -16.90 -10.77
C ASN A 107 5.67 -18.19 -10.04
N ALA A 108 5.09 -18.09 -8.83
CA ALA A 108 4.63 -19.23 -8.05
C ALA A 108 3.58 -20.04 -8.81
N ARG A 109 2.58 -19.38 -9.41
CA ARG A 109 1.57 -20.04 -10.24
C ARG A 109 2.18 -20.82 -11.39
N LYS A 110 3.05 -20.19 -12.19
CA LYS A 110 3.72 -20.85 -13.31
C LYS A 110 4.53 -22.07 -12.87
N LEU A 111 5.27 -21.94 -11.77
CA LEU A 111 6.08 -23.03 -11.23
C LEU A 111 5.21 -24.19 -10.73
N VAL A 112 4.14 -23.89 -10.00
CA VAL A 112 3.20 -24.88 -9.46
C VAL A 112 2.53 -25.65 -10.59
N GLU A 113 2.03 -24.98 -11.61
CA GLU A 113 1.41 -25.59 -12.79
C GLU A 113 2.38 -26.52 -13.52
N LYS A 114 3.61 -26.04 -13.79
CA LYS A 114 4.68 -26.84 -14.42
C LYS A 114 5.08 -28.07 -13.58
N SER A 115 5.03 -27.96 -12.25
CA SER A 115 5.38 -29.04 -11.33
C SER A 115 4.35 -30.17 -11.27
N ARG A 116 3.16 -29.99 -11.86
CA ARG A 116 2.01 -30.92 -11.80
C ARG A 116 1.63 -31.44 -13.20
N PRO A 117 2.53 -32.10 -13.95
CA PRO A 117 2.32 -32.43 -15.36
C PRO A 117 1.14 -33.37 -15.63
N ASN A 118 0.72 -34.15 -14.64
CA ASN A 118 -0.41 -35.08 -14.76
C ASN A 118 -1.73 -34.50 -14.20
N HIS A 119 -1.72 -33.28 -13.69
CA HIS A 119 -2.92 -32.62 -13.18
C HIS A 119 -3.73 -32.05 -14.35
N ARG A 120 -5.02 -32.39 -14.40
CA ARG A 120 -5.94 -31.95 -15.47
C ARG A 120 -7.09 -31.08 -14.96
N GLY A 121 -7.12 -30.80 -13.67
CA GLY A 121 -8.16 -29.98 -13.04
C GLY A 121 -7.72 -28.55 -12.77
N PRO A 122 -8.60 -27.73 -12.18
CA PRO A 122 -8.24 -26.41 -11.68
C PRO A 122 -7.13 -26.48 -10.61
N HIS A 123 -6.36 -25.41 -10.49
CA HIS A 123 -5.37 -25.24 -9.44
C HIS A 123 -5.98 -24.45 -8.29
N SER A 124 -6.96 -25.03 -7.60
CA SER A 124 -7.78 -24.34 -6.60
C SER A 124 -6.97 -23.72 -5.45
N ASP A 125 -5.83 -24.30 -5.12
CA ASP A 125 -4.89 -23.74 -4.14
C ASP A 125 -4.23 -22.44 -4.63
N MET A 126 -3.88 -22.39 -5.91
CA MET A 126 -3.39 -21.17 -6.56
C MET A 126 -4.50 -20.16 -6.76
N ASP A 127 -5.72 -20.60 -7.09
CA ASP A 127 -6.87 -19.70 -7.24
C ASP A 127 -7.20 -19.00 -5.92
N ARG A 128 -7.04 -19.71 -4.79
CA ARG A 128 -7.15 -19.12 -3.46
C ARG A 128 -6.01 -18.14 -3.16
N LEU A 129 -4.78 -18.45 -3.56
CA LEU A 129 -3.64 -17.53 -3.38
C LEU A 129 -3.85 -16.24 -4.16
N ASP A 130 -4.26 -16.34 -5.43
CA ASP A 130 -4.56 -15.19 -6.27
C ASP A 130 -5.70 -14.35 -5.68
N ALA A 131 -6.71 -14.98 -5.08
CA ALA A 131 -7.78 -14.25 -4.41
C ALA A 131 -7.27 -13.41 -3.24
N GLU A 132 -6.33 -13.94 -2.42
CA GLU A 132 -5.71 -13.18 -1.33
C GLU A 132 -4.84 -12.03 -1.85
N VAL A 133 -4.03 -12.26 -2.88
CA VAL A 133 -3.22 -11.21 -3.52
C VAL A 133 -4.12 -10.12 -4.11
N ASN A 134 -5.20 -10.48 -4.79
CA ASN A 134 -6.18 -9.54 -5.35
C ASN A 134 -6.93 -8.75 -4.28
N ARG A 135 -7.27 -9.39 -3.15
CA ARG A 135 -7.86 -8.70 -2.00
C ARG A 135 -6.89 -7.65 -1.45
N LEU A 136 -5.61 -7.99 -1.35
CA LEU A 136 -4.60 -7.06 -0.87
C LEU A 136 -4.36 -5.90 -1.86
N ASN A 137 -4.29 -6.18 -3.17
CA ASN A 137 -4.21 -5.16 -4.22
C ASN A 137 -5.41 -4.19 -4.22
N SER A 138 -6.59 -4.70 -3.90
CA SER A 138 -7.80 -3.87 -3.78
C SER A 138 -7.69 -2.91 -2.59
N ARG A 139 -7.22 -3.39 -1.43
CA ARG A 139 -6.91 -2.54 -0.26
C ARG A 139 -5.84 -1.51 -0.59
N TRP A 140 -4.77 -1.95 -1.25
CA TRP A 140 -3.67 -1.08 -1.67
C TRP A 140 -4.16 0.09 -2.53
N THR A 141 -4.90 -0.21 -3.60
CA THR A 141 -5.45 0.80 -4.51
C THR A 141 -6.37 1.77 -3.77
N ASN A 142 -7.17 1.25 -2.82
CA ASN A 142 -8.06 2.07 -2.01
C ASN A 142 -7.28 3.06 -1.12
N ILE A 143 -6.23 2.62 -0.43
CA ILE A 143 -5.37 3.49 0.40
C ILE A 143 -4.68 4.57 -0.44
N CYS A 144 -4.14 4.19 -1.61
CA CYS A 144 -3.53 5.13 -2.54
C CYS A 144 -4.51 6.23 -2.99
N GLY A 145 -5.77 5.88 -3.25
CA GLY A 145 -6.82 6.86 -3.54
C GLY A 145 -7.17 7.73 -2.34
N GLN A 146 -7.40 7.11 -1.18
CA GLN A 146 -7.80 7.81 0.04
C GLN A 146 -6.79 8.86 0.49
N VAL A 147 -5.48 8.57 0.44
CA VAL A 147 -4.45 9.54 0.86
C VAL A 147 -4.46 10.79 -0.04
N VAL A 148 -4.66 10.62 -1.35
CA VAL A 148 -4.75 11.73 -2.30
C VAL A 148 -5.99 12.58 -2.04
N ASP A 149 -7.15 11.95 -1.85
CA ASP A 149 -8.40 12.66 -1.56
C ASP A 149 -8.32 13.43 -0.24
N ARG A 150 -7.73 12.81 0.80
CA ARG A 150 -7.51 13.44 2.11
C ARG A 150 -6.58 14.64 2.02
N MET A 151 -5.46 14.53 1.29
CA MET A 151 -4.54 15.64 1.07
C MET A 151 -5.24 16.82 0.40
N ARG A 152 -5.94 16.58 -0.71
CA ARG A 152 -6.68 17.63 -1.43
C ARG A 152 -7.74 18.30 -0.52
N GLY A 153 -8.44 17.51 0.29
CA GLY A 153 -9.42 18.02 1.25
C GLY A 153 -8.79 18.92 2.33
N ALA A 154 -7.66 18.47 2.91
CA ALA A 154 -6.94 19.22 3.92
C ALA A 154 -6.33 20.52 3.35
N GLU A 155 -5.81 20.49 2.12
CA GLU A 155 -5.27 21.68 1.43
C GLU A 155 -6.36 22.72 1.18
N ALA A 156 -7.54 22.29 0.72
CA ALA A 156 -8.68 23.17 0.50
C ALA A 156 -9.19 23.79 1.82
N ALA A 157 -9.27 22.99 2.88
CA ALA A 157 -9.65 23.47 4.22
C ALA A 157 -8.64 24.48 4.76
N TYR A 158 -7.33 24.20 4.61
CA TYR A 158 -6.26 25.10 5.02
C TYR A 158 -6.32 26.45 4.30
N ALA A 159 -6.47 26.44 2.98
CA ALA A 159 -6.60 27.66 2.19
C ALA A 159 -7.82 28.49 2.59
N LEU A 160 -8.95 27.84 2.86
CA LEU A 160 -10.17 28.50 3.33
C LEU A 160 -9.97 29.11 4.73
N ALA A 161 -9.37 28.37 5.65
CA ALA A 161 -9.09 28.82 7.01
C ALA A 161 -8.15 30.03 7.02
N GLN A 162 -7.10 30.02 6.19
CA GLN A 162 -6.21 31.17 6.02
C GLN A 162 -6.96 32.41 5.52
N LYS A 163 -7.76 32.26 4.46
CA LYS A 163 -8.56 33.36 3.90
C LYS A 163 -9.51 33.94 4.95
N TYR A 164 -10.24 33.08 5.66
CA TYR A 164 -11.14 33.50 6.72
C TYR A 164 -10.42 34.26 7.82
N HIS A 165 -9.28 33.75 8.29
CA HIS A 165 -8.49 34.39 9.34
C HIS A 165 -8.00 35.78 8.93
N THR A 166 -7.50 35.95 7.70
CA THR A 166 -7.07 37.25 7.18
C THR A 166 -8.23 38.24 7.07
N SER A 167 -9.38 37.81 6.54
CA SER A 167 -10.57 38.66 6.45
C SER A 167 -11.09 39.05 7.83
N TYR A 168 -11.15 38.10 8.77
CA TYR A 168 -11.55 38.35 10.15
C TYR A 168 -10.64 39.38 10.82
N GLN A 169 -9.32 39.24 10.69
CA GLN A 169 -8.37 40.19 11.26
C GLN A 169 -8.56 41.60 10.68
N THR A 170 -8.81 41.71 9.38
CA THR A 170 -9.09 43.01 8.72
C THR A 170 -10.33 43.69 9.30
N GLU A 171 -11.40 42.94 9.53
CA GLU A 171 -12.64 43.47 10.14
C GLU A 171 -12.42 43.88 11.60
N VAL A 172 -11.67 43.09 12.36
CA VAL A 172 -11.29 43.45 13.75
C VAL A 172 -10.53 44.76 13.77
N ASP A 173 -9.49 44.89 12.94
CA ASP A 173 -8.67 46.11 12.87
C ASP A 173 -9.52 47.33 12.47
N PHE A 174 -10.47 47.16 11.53
CA PHE A 174 -11.39 48.22 11.12
C PHE A 174 -12.32 48.67 12.26
N VAL A 175 -12.87 47.71 13.02
CA VAL A 175 -13.75 47.99 14.16
C VAL A 175 -12.97 48.71 15.26
N ASP A 176 -11.77 48.25 15.58
CA ASP A 176 -10.91 48.84 16.61
C ASP A 176 -10.52 50.29 16.25
N ASP A 177 -10.11 50.53 14.99
CA ASP A 177 -9.82 51.88 14.49
C ASP A 177 -11.06 52.78 14.52
N SER A 178 -12.23 52.26 14.14
CA SER A 178 -13.49 52.99 14.19
C SER A 178 -13.91 53.36 15.61
N TYR A 179 -13.78 52.44 16.56
CA TYR A 179 -14.05 52.70 17.99
C TYR A 179 -13.07 53.72 18.57
N GLY A 180 -11.78 53.62 18.24
CA GLY A 180 -10.78 54.60 18.68
C GLY A 180 -11.05 56.02 18.16
N LYS A 181 -11.51 56.14 16.91
CA LYS A 181 -11.96 57.42 16.32
C LYS A 181 -13.20 57.98 17.00
N LEU A 182 -14.15 57.13 17.37
CA LEU A 182 -15.35 57.55 18.11
C LEU A 182 -14.99 58.03 19.52
N ASP A 183 -14.15 57.32 20.25
CA ASP A 183 -13.76 57.67 21.63
C ASP A 183 -12.92 58.97 21.68
N SER A 184 -12.11 59.21 20.64
CA SER A 184 -11.34 60.45 20.51
C SER A 184 -12.15 61.66 20.00
N SER A 185 -13.38 61.44 19.53
CA SER A 185 -14.25 62.53 19.08
C SER A 185 -14.94 63.19 20.28
N ALA A 186 -14.80 64.51 20.41
CA ALA A 186 -15.40 65.26 21.51
C ALA A 186 -16.93 65.08 21.52
N PRO A 187 -17.58 65.02 22.70
CA PRO A 187 -19.04 64.90 22.77
C PRO A 187 -19.68 66.06 22.02
N VAL A 188 -20.70 65.75 21.20
CA VAL A 188 -21.45 66.73 20.41
C VAL A 188 -22.32 67.58 21.34
N LEU A 189 -21.69 68.46 22.09
CA LEU A 189 -22.32 69.58 22.78
C LEU A 189 -21.99 70.82 21.96
N ASN A 190 -23.00 71.38 21.28
CA ASN A 190 -23.03 72.67 20.59
C ASN A 190 -22.65 72.76 19.09
N LYS A 191 -23.06 71.81 18.23
CA LYS A 191 -23.02 72.03 16.75
C LYS A 191 -24.36 72.35 16.08
N ALA A 192 -25.45 72.47 16.83
CA ALA A 192 -26.75 72.85 16.27
C ALA A 192 -26.76 74.23 15.60
N GLN A 193 -25.79 75.11 15.89
CA GLN A 193 -25.70 76.45 15.30
C GLN A 193 -24.92 76.52 13.96
N GLU A 194 -24.20 75.47 13.56
CA GLU A 194 -23.34 75.51 12.35
C GLU A 194 -24.03 74.96 11.08
N LEU A 195 -25.18 74.29 11.20
CA LEU A 195 -25.88 73.67 10.06
C LEU A 195 -26.89 74.60 9.35
N GLU A 196 -27.18 75.79 9.88
CA GLU A 196 -28.18 76.71 9.30
C GLU A 196 -27.63 77.72 8.27
N THR A 197 -26.31 77.80 8.03
CA THR A 197 -25.72 78.90 7.24
C THR A 197 -25.45 78.61 5.77
N THR A 198 -25.92 77.50 5.20
CA THR A 198 -25.88 77.29 3.73
C THR A 198 -27.28 77.45 3.11
N LYS A 199 -27.66 78.72 2.88
CA LYS A 199 -28.67 79.11 1.87
C LYS A 199 -27.98 79.44 0.56
#